data_AF-A0A354WST7-F1
#
_entry.id   AF-A0A354WST7-F1
#
_cell.length_a   1.000
_cell.length_b   1.000
_cell.length_c   1.000
_cell.angle_alpha   90.00
_cell.angle_beta   90.00
_cell.angle_gamma   90.00
#
_symmetry.space_group_name_H-M   'P 1'
#
loop_
_entity.id
_entity.type
_entity.pdbx_description
1 polymer ?
#
loop_
_entity_poly.entity_id
_entity_poly.type
_entity_poly.pdbx_seq_one_letter_code
_entity_poly.pdbx_strand_id
1 'polypeptide(L)'
;MGKADESLQDLTRIIEATEPKYIHSLDIEGAPRDTSQVSIVDGDEKSLFNTYCTGKRMSDGKKIAVNTLLNRTKILVGFGVESDITALAKQDVDISMDMVIIDLYFTVRNLLEKGFINRNQLQKQDLQAVAEYYGIKNITGYHNSLVDATVAMKLFWAMYEKNHGYFWVMPNRKVKEIMESKGIENKEAEAAMETKSTLGVMDYSYETEDVIYKSSNHLYEALIMIGKKEQIIRMTKAEYDLYKKICKFAPGYPLRVFYLTVLAPGQMTAVRRFKEKLEAEKSAANDVIDAAFGNDCDESDAPLPESKNIESEEGPEAM
;
A
#
# COMPACT_ATOMS: atom_id res chain seq x y z
N MET A 1 -29.77 -25.62 27.38
CA MET A 1 -29.08 -24.36 27.05
C MET A 1 -27.59 -24.68 26.93
N GLY A 2 -27.12 -24.88 25.69
CA GLY A 2 -25.72 -25.23 25.42
C GLY A 2 -24.81 -24.03 25.72
N LYS A 3 -23.59 -24.29 26.18
CA LYS A 3 -22.55 -23.27 26.37
C LYS A 3 -22.48 -22.43 25.10
N ALA A 4 -22.70 -21.11 25.20
CA ALA A 4 -22.36 -20.22 24.11
C ALA A 4 -20.89 -20.47 23.75
N ASP A 5 -20.65 -20.65 22.45
CA ASP A 5 -19.34 -20.95 21.86
C ASP A 5 -18.31 -19.94 22.41
N GLU A 6 -17.32 -20.38 23.19
CA GLU A 6 -16.34 -19.49 23.84
C GLU A 6 -15.65 -18.58 22.80
N SER A 7 -15.53 -19.06 21.56
CA SER A 7 -15.03 -18.32 20.40
C SER A 7 -15.86 -17.07 20.04
N LEU A 8 -17.18 -17.07 20.28
CA LEU A 8 -18.06 -15.93 20.02
C LEU A 8 -17.89 -14.82 21.06
N GLN A 9 -17.70 -15.20 22.33
CA GLN A 9 -17.48 -14.21 23.40
C GLN A 9 -16.17 -13.45 23.19
N ASP A 10 -15.16 -14.10 22.63
CA ASP A 10 -13.87 -13.48 22.36
C ASP A 10 -13.95 -12.49 21.18
N LEU A 11 -14.69 -12.80 20.11
CA LEU A 11 -14.83 -11.88 18.99
C LEU A 11 -15.63 -10.62 19.36
N THR A 12 -16.73 -10.75 20.11
CA THR A 12 -17.48 -9.60 20.61
C THR A 12 -16.58 -8.69 21.45
N ARG A 13 -15.80 -9.26 22.39
CA ARG A 13 -14.84 -8.48 23.19
C ARG A 13 -13.79 -7.78 22.34
N ILE A 14 -13.28 -8.45 21.31
CA ILE A 14 -12.30 -7.86 20.38
C ILE A 14 -12.91 -6.66 19.65
N ILE A 15 -14.15 -6.80 19.14
CA ILE A 15 -14.85 -5.70 18.45
C ILE A 15 -15.08 -4.54 19.42
N GLU A 16 -15.60 -4.78 20.62
CA GLU A 16 -15.88 -3.74 21.62
C GLU A 16 -14.61 -3.03 22.12
N ALA A 17 -13.48 -3.73 22.20
CA ALA A 17 -12.21 -3.17 22.61
C ALA A 17 -11.47 -2.44 21.48
N THR A 18 -11.90 -2.60 20.22
CA THR A 18 -11.26 -2.00 19.06
C THR A 18 -11.92 -0.67 18.74
N GLU A 19 -11.15 0.43 18.79
CA GLU A 19 -11.67 1.73 18.37
C GLU A 19 -12.08 1.71 16.88
N PRO A 20 -13.19 2.36 16.48
CA PRO A 20 -13.70 2.33 15.09
C PRO A 20 -12.67 2.69 14.02
N LYS A 21 -11.73 3.60 14.33
CA LYS A 21 -10.63 4.00 13.41
C LYS A 21 -9.61 2.89 13.09
N TYR A 22 -9.70 1.75 13.77
CA TYR A 22 -8.86 0.56 13.54
C TYR A 22 -9.66 -0.62 12.95
N ILE A 23 -10.97 -0.43 12.72
CA ILE A 23 -11.83 -1.33 11.97
C ILE A 23 -11.94 -0.74 10.57
N HIS A 24 -11.55 -1.49 9.55
CA HIS A 24 -11.60 -1.02 8.17
C HIS A 24 -12.39 -1.97 7.30
N SER A 25 -13.12 -1.40 6.35
CA SER A 25 -13.74 -2.12 5.24
C SER A 25 -12.91 -1.88 3.98
N LEU A 26 -12.70 -2.93 3.19
CA LEU A 26 -11.95 -2.90 1.93
C LEU A 26 -12.84 -3.46 0.82
N ASP A 27 -12.79 -2.80 -0.33
CA ASP A 27 -13.30 -3.35 -1.59
C ASP A 27 -12.37 -3.00 -2.75
N ILE A 28 -12.19 -3.95 -3.67
CA ILE A 28 -11.41 -3.80 -4.88
C ILE A 28 -12.25 -4.14 -6.11
N GLU A 29 -12.50 -3.13 -6.93
CA GLU A 29 -13.19 -3.33 -8.20
C GLU A 29 -12.29 -4.13 -9.16
N GLY A 30 -12.85 -5.19 -9.74
CA GLY A 30 -12.17 -6.10 -10.65
C GLY A 30 -11.48 -7.30 -9.97
N ALA A 31 -11.53 -7.40 -8.64
CA ALA A 31 -10.99 -8.53 -7.90
C ALA A 31 -11.64 -9.87 -8.34
N PRO A 32 -10.91 -11.00 -8.27
CA PRO A 32 -9.51 -11.14 -7.87
C PRO A 32 -8.51 -10.96 -9.04
N ARG A 33 -8.99 -10.63 -10.24
CA ARG A 33 -8.18 -10.66 -11.47
C ARG A 33 -7.47 -9.34 -11.73
N ASP A 34 -8.20 -8.26 -11.48
CA ASP A 34 -7.79 -6.90 -11.77
C ASP A 34 -7.89 -6.05 -10.51
N THR A 35 -7.29 -4.87 -10.57
CA THR A 35 -7.43 -3.85 -9.54
C THR A 35 -7.69 -2.54 -10.26
N SER A 36 -8.95 -2.24 -10.58
CA SER A 36 -9.32 -0.99 -11.29
C SER A 36 -9.59 0.16 -10.33
N GLN A 37 -10.13 -0.14 -9.15
CA GLN A 37 -10.37 0.81 -8.08
C GLN A 37 -10.13 0.13 -6.73
N VAL A 38 -9.55 0.85 -5.77
CA VAL A 38 -9.36 0.36 -4.40
C VAL A 38 -9.94 1.39 -3.45
N SER A 39 -10.79 0.93 -2.52
CA SER A 39 -11.41 1.78 -1.51
C SER A 39 -11.28 1.19 -0.12
N ILE A 40 -10.92 2.04 0.84
CA ILE A 40 -10.84 1.70 2.27
C ILE A 40 -11.63 2.73 3.07
N VAL A 41 -12.51 2.22 3.93
CA VAL A 41 -13.41 3.00 4.79
C VAL A 41 -13.20 2.57 6.24
N ASP A 42 -13.23 3.51 7.20
CA ASP A 42 -13.11 3.18 8.62
C ASP A 42 -14.44 2.79 9.28
N GLY A 43 -14.40 2.41 10.55
CA GLY A 43 -15.58 2.03 11.33
C GLY A 43 -16.60 3.16 11.52
N ASP A 44 -16.21 4.42 11.30
CA ASP A 44 -17.12 5.58 11.30
C ASP A 44 -17.66 5.88 9.88
N GLU A 45 -17.45 4.99 8.92
CA GLU A 45 -17.84 5.13 7.51
C GLU A 45 -17.07 6.25 6.77
N LYS A 46 -15.94 6.73 7.29
CA LYS A 46 -15.12 7.75 6.62
C LYS A 46 -14.22 7.09 5.57
N SER A 47 -14.24 7.63 4.36
CA SER A 47 -13.30 7.23 3.32
C SER A 47 -11.88 7.63 3.70
N LEU A 48 -11.00 6.64 3.85
CA LEU A 48 -9.58 6.81 4.14
C LEU A 48 -8.74 6.75 2.88
N PHE A 49 -9.18 5.94 1.92
CA PHE A 49 -8.53 5.75 0.65
C PHE A 49 -9.59 5.45 -0.41
N ASN A 50 -9.46 6.07 -1.57
CA ASN A 50 -10.27 5.78 -2.75
C ASN A 50 -9.46 6.20 -3.98
N THR A 51 -9.05 5.24 -4.80
CA THR A 51 -8.26 5.55 -5.99
C THR A 51 -8.53 4.60 -7.13
N TYR A 52 -8.48 5.14 -8.35
CA TYR A 52 -8.45 4.36 -9.58
C TYR A 52 -7.03 3.93 -9.90
N CYS A 53 -6.89 2.78 -10.51
CA CYS A 53 -5.60 2.18 -10.88
C CYS A 53 -5.45 2.15 -12.40
N THR A 54 -4.33 2.64 -12.89
CA THR A 54 -4.02 2.66 -14.32
C THR A 54 -3.52 1.29 -14.75
N GLY A 55 -4.03 0.76 -15.86
CA GLY A 55 -3.60 -0.56 -16.35
C GLY A 55 -3.89 -1.71 -15.38
N LYS A 56 -4.91 -1.55 -14.53
CA LYS A 56 -5.35 -2.57 -13.55
C LYS A 56 -4.29 -2.94 -12.50
N ARG A 57 -3.30 -2.08 -12.30
CA ARG A 57 -2.22 -2.24 -11.30
C ARG A 57 -2.09 -1.01 -10.43
N MET A 58 -1.77 -1.23 -9.16
CA MET A 58 -1.42 -0.16 -8.23
C MET A 58 0.00 0.32 -8.51
N SER A 59 0.21 1.64 -8.51
CA SER A 59 1.56 2.21 -8.44
C SER A 59 2.16 1.99 -7.05
N ASP A 60 3.49 2.01 -6.93
CA ASP A 60 4.17 1.77 -5.65
C ASP A 60 3.72 2.72 -4.54
N GLY A 61 3.50 4.01 -4.87
CA GLY A 61 2.95 4.97 -3.91
C GLY A 61 1.56 4.58 -3.38
N LYS A 62 0.72 3.95 -4.21
CA LYS A 62 -0.60 3.44 -3.79
C LYS A 62 -0.46 2.18 -2.95
N LYS A 63 0.44 1.26 -3.34
CA LYS A 63 0.77 0.07 -2.54
C LYS A 63 1.23 0.45 -1.13
N ILE A 64 2.15 1.42 -1.03
CA ILE A 64 2.64 1.95 0.26
C ILE A 64 1.50 2.55 1.09
N ALA A 65 0.63 3.35 0.47
CA ALA A 65 -0.52 3.94 1.16
C ALA A 65 -1.49 2.87 1.69
N VAL A 66 -1.81 1.86 0.89
CA VAL A 66 -2.65 0.73 1.30
C VAL A 66 -1.98 -0.07 2.43
N ASN A 67 -0.70 -0.44 2.29
CA ASN A 67 0.06 -1.13 3.34
C ASN A 67 0.06 -0.34 4.66
N THR A 68 0.27 0.98 4.60
CA THR A 68 0.26 1.85 5.79
C THR A 68 -1.10 1.80 6.50
N LEU A 69 -2.20 1.80 5.74
CA LEU A 69 -3.55 1.68 6.29
C LEU A 69 -3.82 0.28 6.86
N LEU A 70 -3.37 -0.77 6.17
CA LEU A 70 -3.55 -2.15 6.61
C LEU A 70 -2.71 -2.49 7.84
N ASN A 71 -1.51 -1.93 8.00
CA ASN A 71 -0.65 -2.15 9.16
C ASN A 71 -1.27 -1.66 10.48
N ARG A 72 -2.12 -0.63 10.42
CA ARG A 72 -2.88 -0.13 11.59
C ARG A 72 -4.23 -0.83 11.77
N THR A 73 -4.70 -1.60 10.80
CA THR A 73 -5.98 -2.32 10.88
C THR A 73 -5.88 -3.44 11.91
N LYS A 74 -6.85 -3.48 12.83
CA LYS A 74 -7.04 -4.61 13.75
C LYS A 74 -8.11 -5.57 13.24
N ILE A 75 -9.16 -5.02 12.64
CA ILE A 75 -10.26 -5.78 12.06
C ILE A 75 -10.47 -5.31 10.61
N LEU A 76 -10.37 -6.23 9.66
CA LEU A 76 -10.70 -6.01 8.26
C LEU A 76 -12.04 -6.67 7.95
N VAL A 77 -12.93 -5.90 7.33
CA VAL A 77 -14.27 -6.32 6.94
C VAL A 77 -14.37 -6.27 5.42
N GLY A 78 -15.03 -7.24 4.82
CA GLY A 78 -15.40 -7.20 3.41
C GLY A 78 -16.54 -8.15 3.08
N PHE A 79 -17.09 -8.04 1.88
CA PHE A 79 -18.12 -8.95 1.38
C PHE A 79 -17.54 -9.82 0.27
N GLY A 80 -17.14 -11.06 0.59
CA GLY A 80 -16.33 -11.86 -0.32
C GLY A 80 -14.86 -11.45 -0.32
N VAL A 81 -14.35 -11.04 0.85
CA VAL A 81 -13.04 -10.41 1.07
C VAL A 81 -11.85 -11.25 0.58
N GLU A 82 -12.02 -12.57 0.44
CA GLU A 82 -11.02 -13.46 -0.16
C GLU A 82 -10.58 -12.97 -1.55
N SER A 83 -11.50 -12.43 -2.35
CA SER A 83 -11.18 -11.94 -3.69
C SER A 83 -10.31 -10.69 -3.63
N ASP A 84 -10.63 -9.75 -2.73
CA ASP A 84 -9.87 -8.51 -2.53
C ASP A 84 -8.46 -8.81 -2.00
N ILE A 85 -8.36 -9.71 -1.02
CA ILE A 85 -7.08 -10.17 -0.45
C ILE A 85 -6.22 -10.83 -1.54
N THR A 86 -6.84 -11.61 -2.42
CA THR A 86 -6.15 -12.23 -3.56
C THR A 86 -5.66 -11.16 -4.54
N ALA A 87 -6.47 -10.13 -4.83
CA ALA A 87 -6.06 -9.01 -5.69
C ALA A 87 -4.89 -8.23 -5.06
N LEU A 88 -4.95 -7.93 -3.76
CA LEU A 88 -3.85 -7.29 -3.02
C LEU A 88 -2.57 -8.12 -3.07
N ALA A 89 -2.68 -9.44 -2.88
CA ALA A 89 -1.54 -10.34 -2.93
C ALA A 89 -0.82 -10.28 -4.28
N LYS A 90 -1.57 -10.25 -5.40
CA LYS A 90 -1.03 -10.11 -6.77
C LYS A 90 -0.40 -8.75 -7.04
N GLN A 91 -0.66 -7.75 -6.19
CA GLN A 91 -0.09 -6.41 -6.28
C GLN A 91 1.05 -6.21 -5.26
N ASP A 92 1.55 -7.27 -4.64
CA ASP A 92 2.59 -7.22 -3.60
C ASP A 92 2.20 -6.37 -2.39
N VAL A 93 0.91 -6.31 -2.08
CA VAL A 93 0.40 -5.76 -0.82
C VAL A 93 0.22 -6.92 0.15
N ASP A 94 0.81 -6.79 1.34
CA ASP A 94 0.77 -7.82 2.37
C ASP A 94 -0.33 -7.53 3.38
N ILE A 95 -0.94 -8.59 3.89
CA ILE A 95 -1.90 -8.51 4.98
C ILE A 95 -1.27 -9.14 6.22
N SER A 96 -1.30 -8.38 7.32
CA SER A 96 -0.81 -8.85 8.61
C SER A 96 -1.60 -10.08 9.08
N MET A 97 -0.86 -11.08 9.57
CA MET A 97 -1.43 -12.31 10.14
C MET A 97 -2.09 -12.08 11.51
N ASP A 98 -1.83 -10.95 12.15
CA ASP A 98 -2.42 -10.58 13.44
C ASP A 98 -3.76 -9.82 13.28
N MET A 99 -4.18 -9.59 12.04
CA MET A 99 -5.43 -8.93 11.69
C MET A 99 -6.60 -9.92 11.74
N VAL A 100 -7.70 -9.53 12.38
CA VAL A 100 -8.96 -10.28 12.31
C VAL A 100 -9.66 -9.94 11.01
N ILE A 101 -9.94 -10.94 10.17
CA ILE A 101 -10.60 -10.73 8.88
C ILE A 101 -12.01 -11.32 8.93
N ILE A 102 -13.02 -10.47 8.75
CA ILE A 102 -14.43 -10.82 8.76
C ILE A 102 -14.96 -10.78 7.33
N ASP A 103 -15.48 -11.92 6.87
CA ASP A 103 -16.17 -12.02 5.58
C ASP A 103 -17.70 -12.06 5.81
N LEU A 104 -18.37 -10.99 5.38
CA LEU A 104 -19.81 -10.84 5.54
C LEU A 104 -20.60 -11.81 4.65
N TYR A 105 -20.07 -12.19 3.48
CA TYR A 105 -20.71 -13.17 2.61
C TYR A 105 -20.78 -14.54 3.29
N PHE A 106 -19.66 -15.02 3.82
CA PHE A 106 -19.63 -16.29 4.56
C PHE A 106 -20.37 -16.20 5.89
N THR A 107 -20.38 -15.03 6.54
CA THR A 107 -21.20 -14.83 7.74
C THR A 107 -22.68 -15.07 7.45
N VAL A 108 -23.23 -14.44 6.42
CA VAL A 108 -24.63 -14.62 6.02
C VAL A 108 -24.94 -16.07 5.66
N ARG A 109 -24.05 -16.73 4.92
CA ARG A 109 -24.21 -18.15 4.59
C ARG A 109 -24.30 -19.04 5.82
N ASN A 110 -23.42 -18.82 6.78
CA ASN A 110 -23.44 -19.58 8.04
C ASN A 110 -24.71 -19.31 8.85
N LEU A 111 -25.18 -18.05 8.88
CA LEU A 111 -26.42 -17.70 9.56
C LEU A 111 -27.66 -18.35 8.90
N LEU A 112 -27.69 -18.41 7.56
CA LEU A 112 -28.72 -19.13 6.81
C LEU A 112 -28.67 -20.65 7.09
N GLU A 113 -27.49 -21.26 7.06
CA GLU A 113 -27.31 -22.69 7.30
C GLU A 113 -27.70 -23.09 8.73
N LYS A 114 -27.43 -22.22 9.71
CA LYS A 114 -27.85 -22.40 11.11
C LYS A 114 -29.31 -22.04 11.37
N GLY A 115 -30.04 -21.54 10.37
CA GLY A 115 -31.46 -21.17 10.49
C GLY A 115 -31.72 -19.88 11.26
N PHE A 116 -30.70 -19.05 11.50
CA PHE A 116 -30.87 -17.72 12.09
C PHE A 116 -31.50 -16.73 11.12
N ILE A 117 -31.21 -16.89 9.82
CA ILE A 117 -31.86 -16.15 8.74
C ILE A 117 -32.78 -17.12 8.00
N ASN A 118 -34.01 -16.68 7.71
CA ASN A 118 -34.92 -17.47 6.89
C ASN A 118 -34.52 -17.35 5.40
N ARG A 119 -34.20 -18.47 4.75
CA ARG A 119 -33.83 -18.51 3.33
C ARG A 119 -34.91 -17.94 2.40
N ASN A 120 -36.18 -17.96 2.79
CA ASN A 120 -37.26 -17.34 2.01
C ASN A 120 -37.24 -15.81 2.08
N GLN A 121 -36.64 -15.23 3.12
CA GLN A 121 -36.50 -13.78 3.28
C GLN A 121 -35.24 -13.24 2.59
N LEU A 122 -34.23 -14.08 2.41
CA LEU A 122 -32.97 -13.71 1.77
C LEU A 122 -32.57 -14.78 0.74
N GLN A 123 -33.18 -14.69 -0.44
CA GLN A 123 -32.94 -15.64 -1.53
C GLN A 123 -31.64 -15.35 -2.28
N LYS A 124 -31.34 -14.06 -2.49
CA LYS A 124 -30.08 -13.59 -3.07
C LYS A 124 -29.09 -13.26 -1.97
N GLN A 125 -27.83 -13.57 -2.20
CA GLN A 125 -26.73 -13.35 -1.25
C GLN A 125 -25.66 -12.44 -1.87
N ASP A 126 -26.09 -11.49 -2.70
CA ASP A 126 -25.26 -10.36 -3.11
C ASP A 126 -25.29 -9.27 -2.03
N LEU A 127 -24.30 -8.38 -2.02
CA LEU A 127 -24.14 -7.38 -0.97
C LEU A 127 -25.38 -6.48 -0.86
N GLN A 128 -25.99 -6.11 -1.98
CA GLN A 128 -27.20 -5.28 -1.99
C GLN A 128 -28.38 -5.98 -1.29
N ALA A 129 -28.72 -7.22 -1.68
CA ALA A 129 -29.85 -7.95 -1.11
C ALA A 129 -29.67 -8.20 0.39
N VAL A 130 -28.43 -8.49 0.81
CA VAL A 130 -28.10 -8.66 2.23
C VAL A 130 -28.25 -7.33 2.98
N ALA A 131 -27.69 -6.24 2.43
CA ALA A 131 -27.79 -4.93 3.06
C ALA A 131 -29.26 -4.48 3.22
N GLU A 132 -30.09 -4.70 2.20
CA GLU A 132 -31.53 -4.45 2.25
C GLU A 132 -32.24 -5.27 3.33
N TYR A 133 -31.90 -6.56 3.46
CA TYR A 133 -32.42 -7.42 4.55
C TYR A 133 -32.06 -6.86 5.94
N TYR A 134 -30.86 -6.30 6.08
CA TYR A 134 -30.44 -5.65 7.32
C TYR A 134 -31.00 -4.24 7.51
N GLY A 135 -31.75 -3.70 6.54
CA GLY A 135 -32.46 -2.42 6.64
C GLY A 135 -31.73 -1.23 5.99
N ILE A 136 -30.62 -1.49 5.31
CA ILE A 136 -29.87 -0.48 4.55
C ILE A 136 -30.53 -0.34 3.18
N LYS A 137 -31.20 0.79 2.95
CA LYS A 137 -32.00 1.04 1.74
C LYS A 137 -31.35 2.10 0.86
N ASN A 138 -31.81 2.17 -0.39
CA ASN A 138 -31.43 3.20 -1.37
C ASN A 138 -29.92 3.19 -1.69
N ILE A 139 -29.32 2.00 -1.76
CA ILE A 139 -27.95 1.83 -2.20
C ILE A 139 -27.92 2.13 -3.70
N THR A 140 -27.20 3.16 -4.09
CA THR A 140 -26.98 3.54 -5.49
C THR A 140 -25.50 3.43 -5.83
N GLY A 141 -25.17 3.07 -7.07
CA GLY A 141 -23.78 2.91 -7.50
C GLY A 141 -23.12 1.60 -7.07
N TYR A 142 -23.89 0.51 -7.01
CA TYR A 142 -23.37 -0.85 -6.79
C TYR A 142 -22.28 -1.19 -7.82
N HIS A 143 -21.24 -1.92 -7.40
CA HIS A 143 -19.99 -2.16 -8.14
C HIS A 143 -19.01 -0.98 -8.19
N ASN A 144 -19.29 0.11 -7.49
CA ASN A 144 -18.27 1.10 -7.18
C ASN A 144 -17.61 0.72 -5.85
N SER A 145 -16.28 0.56 -5.85
CA SER A 145 -15.61 0.05 -4.64
C SER A 145 -15.80 0.92 -3.40
N LEU A 146 -15.97 2.24 -3.54
CA LEU A 146 -16.22 3.10 -2.39
C LEU A 146 -17.61 2.85 -1.82
N VAL A 147 -18.62 2.70 -2.69
CA VAL A 147 -19.99 2.37 -2.29
C VAL A 147 -20.00 1.00 -1.61
N ASP A 148 -19.39 0.00 -2.22
CA ASP A 148 -19.41 -1.38 -1.72
C ASP A 148 -18.65 -1.50 -0.39
N ALA A 149 -17.47 -0.87 -0.25
CA ALA A 149 -16.75 -0.79 1.04
C ALA A 149 -17.59 -0.08 2.13
N THR A 150 -18.27 1.01 1.79
CA THR A 150 -19.13 1.74 2.73
C THR A 150 -20.34 0.91 3.15
N VAL A 151 -21.00 0.24 2.20
CA VAL A 151 -22.15 -0.64 2.47
C VAL A 151 -21.72 -1.85 3.29
N ALA A 152 -20.57 -2.44 3.02
CA ALA A 152 -20.02 -3.53 3.82
C ALA A 152 -19.76 -3.08 5.27
N MET A 153 -19.24 -1.87 5.50
CA MET A 153 -19.06 -1.35 6.87
C MET A 153 -20.41 -1.15 7.60
N LYS A 154 -21.39 -0.54 6.92
CA LYS A 154 -22.75 -0.40 7.45
C LYS A 154 -23.38 -1.74 7.80
N LEU A 155 -23.21 -2.70 6.90
CA LEU A 155 -23.74 -4.04 7.07
C LEU A 155 -23.06 -4.76 8.25
N PHE A 156 -21.75 -4.61 8.43
CA PHE A 156 -21.05 -5.12 9.59
C PHE A 156 -21.66 -4.61 10.90
N TRP A 157 -21.87 -3.31 11.05
CA TRP A 157 -22.51 -2.78 12.26
C TRP A 157 -23.95 -3.25 12.45
N ALA A 158 -24.75 -3.25 11.37
CA ALA A 158 -26.13 -3.74 11.43
C ALA A 158 -26.21 -5.24 11.80
N MET A 159 -25.26 -6.04 11.33
CA MET A 159 -25.13 -7.45 11.69
C MET A 159 -24.64 -7.64 13.12
N TYR A 160 -23.70 -6.81 13.58
CA TYR A 160 -23.20 -6.83 14.95
C TYR A 160 -24.35 -6.60 15.93
N GLU A 161 -25.16 -5.57 15.69
CA GLU A 161 -26.33 -5.24 16.52
C GLU A 161 -27.39 -6.35 16.52
N LYS A 162 -27.75 -6.90 15.36
CA LYS A 162 -28.85 -7.88 15.25
C LYS A 162 -28.45 -9.32 15.58
N ASN A 163 -27.20 -9.70 15.32
CA ASN A 163 -26.75 -11.09 15.46
C ASN A 163 -25.78 -11.27 16.64
N HIS A 164 -25.65 -10.27 17.52
CA HIS A 164 -24.78 -10.30 18.71
C HIS A 164 -23.31 -10.63 18.39
N GLY A 165 -22.78 -10.08 17.30
CA GLY A 165 -21.39 -10.31 16.90
C GLY A 165 -21.10 -11.69 16.32
N TYR A 166 -22.13 -12.45 15.91
CA TYR A 166 -21.92 -13.70 15.18
C TYR A 166 -21.35 -13.43 13.78
N PHE A 167 -20.04 -13.59 13.64
CA PHE A 167 -19.32 -13.41 12.37
C PHE A 167 -18.50 -14.64 12.00
N TRP A 168 -18.35 -14.85 10.70
CA TRP A 168 -17.33 -15.76 10.19
C TRP A 168 -16.01 -15.01 10.07
N VAL A 169 -14.99 -15.56 10.73
CA VAL A 169 -13.62 -15.05 10.69
C VAL A 169 -12.81 -15.93 9.74
N MET A 170 -12.13 -15.32 8.78
CA MET A 170 -11.24 -16.02 7.88
C MET A 170 -10.06 -16.61 8.66
N PRO A 171 -9.79 -17.92 8.57
CA PRO A 171 -8.66 -18.52 9.27
C PRO A 171 -7.33 -17.98 8.75
N ASN A 172 -6.40 -17.65 9.64
CA ASN A 172 -5.04 -17.21 9.29
C ASN A 172 -4.36 -18.13 8.28
N ARG A 173 -4.56 -19.46 8.39
CA ARG A 173 -4.01 -20.42 7.41
C ARG A 173 -4.45 -20.09 5.97
N LYS A 174 -5.71 -19.72 5.76
CA LYS A 174 -6.25 -19.39 4.44
C LYS A 174 -5.65 -18.08 3.92
N VAL A 175 -5.49 -17.07 4.79
CA VAL A 175 -4.79 -15.81 4.46
C VAL A 175 -3.36 -16.11 4.01
N LYS A 176 -2.65 -16.96 4.76
CA LYS A 176 -1.29 -17.39 4.43
C LYS A 176 -1.23 -18.11 3.09
N GLU A 177 -2.14 -19.05 2.82
CA GLU A 177 -2.23 -19.76 1.55
C GLU A 177 -2.42 -18.78 0.37
N ILE A 178 -3.27 -17.76 0.51
CA ILE A 178 -3.44 -16.72 -0.51
C ILE A 178 -2.14 -15.93 -0.70
N MET A 179 -1.51 -15.49 0.39
CA MET A 179 -0.27 -14.70 0.34
C MET A 179 0.92 -15.50 -0.21
N GLU A 180 0.96 -16.82 -0.03
CA GLU A 180 2.02 -17.68 -0.57
C GLU A 180 1.76 -18.11 -2.03
N SER A 181 0.49 -18.10 -2.46
CA SER A 181 0.13 -18.43 -3.85
C SER A 181 0.62 -17.41 -4.90
N LYS A 182 1.15 -16.26 -4.45
CA LYS A 182 1.86 -15.23 -5.24
C LYS A 182 2.89 -15.82 -6.22
N GLY A 183 3.47 -17.00 -5.91
CA GLY A 183 4.54 -17.62 -6.69
C GLY A 183 4.13 -18.52 -7.87
N ILE A 184 2.84 -18.79 -8.10
CA ILE A 184 2.41 -19.73 -9.16
C ILE A 184 1.92 -18.99 -10.41
N GLU A 185 1.07 -17.97 -10.26
CA GLU A 185 0.56 -17.22 -11.43
C GLU A 185 1.58 -16.23 -12.01
N ASN A 186 2.48 -15.68 -11.18
CA ASN A 186 3.52 -14.79 -11.68
C ASN A 186 4.48 -15.50 -12.64
N LYS A 187 4.72 -16.81 -12.49
CA LYS A 187 5.59 -17.55 -13.44
C LYS A 187 4.97 -17.72 -14.82
N GLU A 188 3.65 -17.85 -14.92
CA GLU A 188 2.97 -17.94 -16.22
C GLU A 188 2.84 -16.57 -16.89
N ALA A 189 2.67 -15.50 -16.10
CA ALA A 189 2.68 -14.13 -16.58
C ALA A 189 4.10 -13.63 -16.94
N GLU A 190 5.12 -14.02 -16.18
CA GLU A 190 6.54 -13.77 -16.45
C GLU A 190 7.02 -14.55 -17.67
N ALA A 191 6.64 -15.84 -17.82
CA ALA A 191 6.97 -16.63 -19.01
C ALA A 191 6.36 -16.03 -20.30
N ALA A 192 5.22 -15.32 -20.20
CA ALA A 192 4.64 -14.60 -21.32
C ALA A 192 5.31 -13.23 -21.59
N MET A 193 6.02 -12.66 -20.60
CA MET A 193 6.78 -11.41 -20.72
C MET A 193 8.28 -11.63 -21.03
N GLU A 194 8.82 -12.81 -20.79
CA GLU A 194 10.24 -13.18 -20.99
C GLU A 194 10.68 -13.31 -22.46
N THR A 195 9.96 -12.70 -23.41
CA THR A 195 10.51 -12.45 -24.76
C THR A 195 11.27 -11.12 -24.88
N LYS A 196 11.43 -10.32 -23.81
CA LYS A 196 12.36 -9.19 -23.81
C LYS A 196 13.07 -8.96 -22.46
N SER A 197 14.39 -9.00 -22.57
CA SER A 197 15.42 -8.48 -21.67
C SER A 197 15.86 -9.35 -20.48
N THR A 198 16.97 -10.04 -20.71
CA THR A 198 17.97 -10.47 -19.73
C THR A 198 18.58 -9.28 -18.99
N LEU A 199 18.54 -9.31 -17.66
CA LEU A 199 19.63 -8.95 -16.74
C LEU A 199 19.21 -9.25 -15.31
N GLY A 200 19.80 -10.29 -14.71
CA GLY A 200 19.49 -10.74 -13.36
C GLY A 200 20.10 -9.87 -12.28
N VAL A 201 19.39 -9.70 -11.17
CA VAL A 201 19.92 -9.20 -9.89
C VAL A 201 19.28 -10.00 -8.76
N MET A 202 20.11 -10.48 -7.83
CA MET A 202 19.73 -11.28 -6.67
C MET A 202 18.97 -10.46 -5.62
N ASP A 203 17.94 -11.10 -5.07
CA ASP A 203 16.90 -10.52 -4.22
C ASP A 203 17.23 -10.71 -2.72
N TYR A 204 17.19 -9.63 -1.93
CA TYR A 204 17.17 -9.68 -0.47
C TYR A 204 16.38 -8.48 0.06
N SER A 205 15.19 -8.72 0.61
CA SER A 205 14.33 -7.70 1.22
C SER A 205 14.57 -7.57 2.74
N TYR A 206 14.63 -6.33 3.23
CA TYR A 206 14.58 -6.00 4.66
C TYR A 206 13.81 -4.67 4.84
N GLU A 207 12.77 -4.68 5.67
CA GLU A 207 11.91 -3.52 5.96
C GLU A 207 12.36 -2.74 7.20
N THR A 208 12.27 -1.40 7.17
CA THR A 208 12.43 -0.52 8.33
C THR A 208 11.44 0.66 8.26
N GLU A 209 10.63 0.87 9.30
CA GLU A 209 9.87 2.11 9.54
C GLU A 209 10.62 2.97 10.58
N ASP A 210 10.76 4.28 10.33
CA ASP A 210 11.38 5.21 11.29
C ASP A 210 10.34 6.14 11.93
N VAL A 211 10.32 6.20 13.26
CA VAL A 211 9.54 7.19 14.02
C VAL A 211 10.50 8.14 14.74
N ILE A 212 10.33 9.46 14.57
CA ILE A 212 11.32 10.46 14.99
C ILE A 212 10.75 11.40 16.03
N TYR A 213 11.44 11.52 17.18
CA TYR A 213 11.09 12.46 18.25
C TYR A 213 12.22 13.45 18.53
N LYS A 214 11.87 14.72 18.77
CA LYS A 214 12.81 15.76 19.19
C LYS A 214 12.85 15.81 20.72
N SER A 215 13.95 15.36 21.31
CA SER A 215 14.16 15.39 22.77
C SER A 215 14.74 16.75 23.22
N SER A 216 14.47 17.12 24.48
CA SER A 216 14.83 18.41 25.10
C SER A 216 16.35 18.67 25.23
N ASN A 217 17.20 17.70 24.90
CA ASN A 217 18.66 17.78 25.07
C ASN A 217 19.45 17.90 23.74
N HIS A 218 18.88 18.52 22.71
CA HIS A 218 19.51 18.70 21.39
C HIS A 218 19.88 17.40 20.64
N LEU A 219 19.37 16.25 21.10
CA LEU A 219 19.49 14.96 20.44
C LEU A 219 18.17 14.59 19.75
N TYR A 220 18.29 14.07 18.54
CA TYR A 220 17.21 13.51 17.75
C TYR A 220 17.13 12.02 18.04
N GLU A 221 15.93 11.52 18.33
CA GLU A 221 15.71 10.09 18.54
C GLU A 221 15.02 9.52 17.31
N ALA A 222 15.60 8.48 16.72
CA ALA A 222 15.00 7.69 15.66
C ALA A 222 14.73 6.28 16.18
N LEU A 223 13.47 5.86 16.17
CA LEU A 223 13.09 4.47 16.39
C LEU A 223 13.34 3.71 15.09
N ILE A 224 14.24 2.74 15.12
CA ILE A 224 14.60 1.92 13.97
C ILE A 224 14.20 0.47 14.26
N MET A 225 13.51 -0.13 13.31
CA MET A 225 13.19 -1.56 13.35
C MET A 225 14.39 -2.41 12.94
N ILE A 226 14.91 -3.20 13.87
CA ILE A 226 15.96 -4.17 13.61
C ILE A 226 15.32 -5.57 13.64
N GLY A 227 14.70 -5.96 12.52
CA GLY A 227 14.02 -7.24 12.37
C GLY A 227 12.70 -7.15 13.11
N LYS A 228 12.48 -7.99 14.13
CA LYS A 228 11.33 -7.85 15.05
C LYS A 228 11.64 -7.04 16.32
N LYS A 229 12.81 -6.41 16.41
CA LYS A 229 13.22 -5.65 17.61
C LYS A 229 13.25 -4.16 17.31
N GLU A 230 12.53 -3.40 18.10
CA GLU A 230 12.63 -1.93 18.15
C GLU A 230 13.93 -1.49 18.81
N GLN A 231 14.64 -0.54 18.20
CA GLN A 231 15.77 0.14 18.83
C GLN A 231 15.65 1.65 18.67
N ILE A 232 15.90 2.38 19.75
CA ILE A 232 15.94 3.85 19.71
C ILE A 232 17.41 4.28 19.54
N ILE A 233 17.71 4.93 18.43
CA ILE A 233 19.01 5.56 18.19
C ILE A 233 18.91 7.04 18.51
N ARG A 234 19.87 7.54 19.30
CA ARG A 234 20.03 8.96 19.60
C ARG A 234 21.13 9.54 18.73
N MET A 235 20.83 10.62 18.03
CA MET A 235 21.71 11.27 17.06
C MET A 235 21.84 12.76 17.38
N THR A 236 23.01 13.32 17.15
CA THR A 236 23.18 14.77 17.08
C THR A 236 22.47 15.34 15.85
N LYS A 237 22.24 16.65 15.83
CA LYS A 237 21.64 17.33 14.67
C LYS A 237 22.40 17.09 13.36
N ALA A 238 23.74 17.09 13.41
CA ALA A 238 24.58 16.90 12.23
C ALA A 238 24.46 15.47 11.67
N GLU A 239 24.45 14.46 12.55
CA GLU A 239 24.23 13.07 12.18
C GLU A 239 22.83 12.87 11.58
N TYR A 240 21.82 13.53 12.16
CA TYR A 240 20.45 13.46 11.69
C TYR A 240 20.25 14.15 10.32
N ASP A 241 20.89 15.29 10.08
CA ASP A 241 20.82 15.96 8.78
C ASP A 241 21.55 15.15 7.69
N LEU A 242 22.63 14.44 8.04
CA LEU A 242 23.29 13.48 7.15
C LEU A 242 22.38 12.28 6.87
N TYR A 243 21.71 11.74 7.89
CA TYR A 243 20.73 10.66 7.78
C TYR A 243 19.67 10.96 6.71
N LYS A 244 19.00 12.11 6.83
CA LYS A 244 17.97 12.53 5.85
C LYS A 244 18.48 12.61 4.42
N LYS A 245 19.70 13.10 4.24
CA LYS A 245 20.31 13.20 2.90
C LYS A 245 20.50 11.81 2.31
N ILE A 246 21.00 10.85 3.09
CA ILE A 246 21.21 9.48 2.62
C ILE A 246 19.88 8.80 2.27
N CYS A 247 18.85 8.91 3.13
CA CYS A 247 17.52 8.35 2.85
C CYS A 247 16.89 8.90 1.57
N LYS A 248 17.19 10.16 1.21
CA LYS A 248 16.73 10.77 -0.03
C LYS A 248 17.45 10.22 -1.28
N PHE A 249 18.69 9.76 -1.15
CA PHE A 249 19.50 9.26 -2.26
C PHE A 249 19.35 7.75 -2.53
N ALA A 250 18.94 6.96 -1.54
CA ALA A 250 18.77 5.52 -1.69
C ALA A 250 17.53 5.01 -0.91
N PRO A 251 16.32 5.34 -1.38
CA PRO A 251 15.09 4.80 -0.79
C PRO A 251 15.06 3.28 -1.00
N GLY A 252 15.18 2.51 0.09
CA GLY A 252 15.14 1.03 0.06
C GLY A 252 16.42 0.31 0.48
N TYR A 253 17.53 1.01 0.75
CA TYR A 253 18.70 0.42 1.39
C TYR A 253 18.65 0.66 2.91
N PRO A 254 18.26 -0.32 3.75
CA PRO A 254 18.27 -0.13 5.18
C PRO A 254 19.72 -0.02 5.66
N LEU A 255 20.00 1.14 6.24
CA LEU A 255 21.27 1.67 6.75
C LEU A 255 22.00 0.80 7.80
N ARG A 256 21.61 -0.45 8.03
CA ARG A 256 22.30 -1.35 8.98
C ARG A 256 23.77 -1.53 8.63
N VAL A 257 24.10 -1.66 7.34
CA VAL A 257 25.49 -1.83 6.90
C VAL A 257 26.25 -0.52 7.07
N PHE A 258 25.63 0.64 6.89
CA PHE A 258 26.35 1.91 7.02
C PHE A 258 26.58 2.30 8.48
N TYR A 259 25.56 2.21 9.34
CA TYR A 259 25.68 2.67 10.73
C TYR A 259 26.57 1.75 11.59
N LEU A 260 26.55 0.43 11.36
CA LEU A 260 27.42 -0.52 12.06
C LEU A 260 28.88 -0.46 11.59
N THR A 261 29.15 -0.05 10.35
CA THR A 261 30.51 -0.04 9.77
C THR A 261 31.21 1.31 9.93
N VAL A 262 30.47 2.41 10.07
CA VAL A 262 31.04 3.78 10.00
C VAL A 262 31.36 4.40 11.36
N LEU A 263 30.64 4.03 12.43
CA LEU A 263 30.79 4.68 13.74
C LEU A 263 31.38 3.80 14.84
N ALA A 264 31.79 2.57 14.53
CA ALA A 264 32.73 1.84 15.37
C ALA A 264 34.09 2.58 15.34
N PRO A 265 34.72 2.89 16.48
CA PRO A 265 36.00 3.60 16.50
C PRO A 265 37.05 2.82 15.70
N GLY A 266 37.44 3.32 14.52
CA GLY A 266 38.49 2.73 13.69
C GLY A 266 38.25 2.63 12.18
N GLN A 267 37.07 2.98 11.63
CA GLN A 267 36.75 2.70 10.21
C GLN A 267 36.44 3.93 9.33
N MET A 268 37.01 5.09 9.64
CA MET A 268 36.99 6.28 8.75
C MET A 268 37.60 6.01 7.35
N THR A 269 38.46 5.01 7.22
CA THR A 269 39.07 4.59 5.95
C THR A 269 38.06 3.94 5.00
N ALA A 270 37.04 3.23 5.53
CA ALA A 270 36.00 2.59 4.72
C ALA A 270 35.04 3.63 4.13
N VAL A 271 34.70 4.66 4.91
CA VAL A 271 33.90 5.81 4.45
C VAL A 271 34.61 6.57 3.34
N ARG A 272 35.92 6.80 3.49
CA ARG A 272 36.72 7.50 2.47
C ARG A 272 36.75 6.72 1.16
N ARG A 273 36.98 5.40 1.22
CA ARG A 273 36.97 4.52 0.03
C ARG A 273 35.60 4.43 -0.64
N PHE A 274 34.52 4.41 0.15
CA PHE A 274 33.16 4.40 -0.40
C PHE A 274 32.81 5.73 -1.07
N LYS A 275 33.23 6.85 -0.47
CA LYS A 275 33.08 8.17 -1.10
C LYS A 275 33.90 8.29 -2.39
N GLU A 276 35.16 7.85 -2.37
CA GLU A 276 36.04 7.80 -3.56
C GLU A 276 35.41 6.92 -4.67
N LYS A 277 34.79 5.78 -4.30
CA LYS A 277 34.10 4.89 -5.24
C LYS A 277 32.85 5.54 -5.85
N LEU A 278 32.03 6.21 -5.04
CA LEU A 278 30.85 6.96 -5.50
C LEU A 278 31.21 8.14 -6.40
N GLU A 279 32.31 8.84 -6.11
CA GLU A 279 32.83 9.92 -6.97
C GLU A 279 33.42 9.37 -8.28
N ALA A 280 34.08 8.20 -8.24
CA ALA A 280 34.53 7.51 -9.44
C ALA A 280 33.37 6.99 -10.31
N GLU A 281 32.30 6.47 -9.70
CA GLU A 281 31.09 6.03 -10.41
C GLU A 281 30.31 7.21 -11.00
N LYS A 282 30.30 8.37 -10.33
CA LYS A 282 29.78 9.62 -10.91
C LYS A 282 30.64 10.14 -12.06
N SER A 283 31.96 10.06 -11.96
CA SER A 283 32.87 10.38 -13.05
C SER A 283 32.60 9.47 -14.24
N ALA A 284 32.51 8.15 -14.02
CA ALA A 284 32.23 7.18 -15.08
C ALA A 284 30.84 7.39 -15.72
N ALA A 285 29.82 7.76 -14.94
CA ALA A 285 28.50 8.10 -15.48
C ALA A 285 28.53 9.38 -16.31
N ASN A 286 29.32 10.39 -15.90
CA ASN A 286 29.52 11.60 -16.69
C ASN A 286 30.38 11.34 -17.93
N ASP A 287 31.40 10.49 -17.87
CA ASP A 287 32.23 10.09 -19.01
C ASP A 287 31.41 9.30 -20.04
N VAL A 288 30.41 8.53 -19.61
CA VAL A 288 29.45 7.85 -20.50
C VAL A 288 28.46 8.83 -21.13
N ILE A 289 28.07 9.88 -20.41
CA ILE A 289 27.23 10.97 -20.95
C ILE A 289 28.04 11.83 -21.94
N ASP A 290 29.29 12.18 -21.62
CA ASP A 290 30.18 12.93 -22.51
C ASP A 290 30.63 12.07 -23.70
N ALA A 291 30.75 10.74 -23.56
CA ALA A 291 30.97 9.84 -24.70
C ALA A 291 29.71 9.61 -25.55
N ALA A 292 28.52 9.74 -24.96
CA ALA A 292 27.23 9.63 -25.67
C ALA A 292 26.81 10.94 -26.35
N PHE A 293 27.35 12.09 -25.91
CA PHE A 293 26.94 13.43 -26.37
C PHE A 293 28.09 14.36 -26.77
N GLY A 294 29.35 13.93 -26.67
CA GLY A 294 30.54 14.74 -26.97
C GLY A 294 31.36 14.19 -28.13
N ASN A 295 30.87 14.44 -29.34
CA ASN A 295 31.65 14.81 -30.54
C ASN A 295 30.76 14.68 -31.77
N ASP A 296 30.12 15.79 -32.15
CA ASP A 296 29.90 16.18 -33.54
C ASP A 296 29.35 17.61 -33.52
N CYS A 297 30.24 18.56 -33.24
CA CYS A 297 30.06 19.99 -33.55
C CYS A 297 31.45 20.54 -33.88
N ASP A 298 32.02 20.07 -34.99
CA ASP A 298 33.07 20.84 -35.66
C ASP A 298 32.46 22.18 -36.09
N GLU A 299 33.18 23.24 -35.72
CA GLU A 299 32.97 24.60 -36.16
C GLU A 299 32.87 24.63 -37.70
N SER A 300 31.75 25.15 -38.22
CA SER A 300 31.73 25.68 -39.57
C SER A 300 31.12 27.07 -39.54
N ASP A 301 31.98 28.04 -39.87
CA ASP A 301 31.64 29.41 -40.16
C ASP A 301 30.54 29.49 -41.23
N ALA A 302 29.36 29.97 -40.85
CA ALA A 302 28.33 30.42 -41.78
C ALA A 302 27.83 31.81 -41.34
N PRO A 303 27.80 32.81 -42.23
CA PRO A 303 27.48 34.18 -41.86
C PRO A 303 25.97 34.33 -41.59
N LEU A 304 25.67 35.15 -40.58
CA LEU A 304 24.32 35.52 -40.17
C LEU A 304 23.57 36.23 -41.31
N PRO A 305 22.29 35.88 -41.56
CA PRO A 305 21.47 36.63 -42.50
C PRO A 305 21.02 37.97 -41.86
N GLU A 306 21.13 39.01 -42.68
CA GLU A 306 20.76 40.40 -42.36
C GLU A 306 19.31 40.52 -41.86
N SER A 307 19.16 41.31 -40.79
CA SER A 307 17.89 41.81 -40.29
C SER A 307 17.18 42.65 -41.36
N LYS A 308 16.05 42.16 -41.87
CA LYS A 308 15.10 43.01 -42.59
C LYS A 308 14.14 43.65 -41.60
N ASN A 309 14.23 44.98 -41.55
CA ASN A 309 13.26 45.90 -40.98
C ASN A 309 11.84 45.53 -41.42
N ILE A 310 10.94 45.40 -40.46
CA ILE A 310 9.50 45.54 -40.71
C ILE A 310 9.12 46.91 -40.15
N GLU A 311 8.93 47.83 -41.09
CA GLU A 311 8.36 49.14 -40.84
C GLU A 311 6.90 49.00 -40.37
N SER A 312 6.57 49.88 -39.43
CA SER A 312 5.24 50.23 -38.99
C SER A 312 4.39 50.77 -40.14
N GLU A 313 3.13 50.34 -40.24
CA GLU A 313 2.07 51.18 -40.82
C GLU A 313 0.85 51.24 -39.92
N GLU A 314 0.40 52.48 -39.76
CA GLU A 314 -0.67 52.99 -38.94
C GLU A 314 -2.05 52.71 -39.57
N GLY A 315 -3.03 52.36 -38.73
CA GLY A 315 -4.44 52.79 -38.84
C GLY A 315 -5.23 52.46 -40.12
N PRO A 316 -6.52 52.83 -40.22
CA PRO A 316 -7.29 53.72 -39.34
C PRO A 316 -8.56 53.09 -38.74
N GLU A 317 -9.09 53.83 -37.77
CA GLU A 317 -10.43 53.73 -37.19
C GLU A 317 -11.57 53.96 -38.22
N ALA A 318 -12.75 53.51 -37.79
CA ALA A 318 -14.09 54.08 -38.00
C ALA A 318 -15.04 53.35 -38.98
N MET A 319 -15.95 52.54 -38.42
CA MET A 319 -17.38 52.87 -38.22
C MET A 319 -18.09 51.75 -37.45
#